data_AF-A0A8T3VRX8-F1
#
_entry.id   AF-A0A8T3VRX8-F1
#
_cell.length_a   1.000
_cell.length_b   1.000
_cell.length_c   1.000
_cell.angle_alpha   90.00
_cell.angle_beta   90.00
_cell.angle_gamma   90.00
#
_symmetry.space_group_name_H-M   'P 1'
#
loop_
_entity.id
_entity.type
_entity.pdbx_description
1 polymer ?
#
loop_
_entity_poly.entity_id
_entity_poly.type
_entity_poly.pdbx_seq_one_letter_code
_entity_poly.pdbx_strand_id
1 'polypeptide(L)'
;MAYQGSFLLGISWLQPVFDAMNAVLNPLVQMDPTPNNPVLTVFVISFIISLLTVTAQKLLVDQDKMNEMQAKSKALQKELREAQASGDSKQMAKVQAKQMDMMSDQSEIMKMSFRPMIVTMIPILLIFAWMWQSSIRNIIVVFPPAVYYCTLTPIFHSLGQMIYGGNITTIPYGIGWLWWYFICTFGMSQIIRKFMGFKNGF
;
A
#
# COMPACT_ATOMS: atom_id res chain seq x y z
N MET A 1 16.43 18.65 -17.15
CA MET A 1 17.55 17.70 -17.03
C MET A 1 18.33 17.78 -15.71
N ALA A 2 18.11 18.76 -14.81
CA ALA A 2 18.93 18.92 -13.60
C ALA A 2 18.55 18.03 -12.38
N TYR A 3 17.37 17.39 -12.38
CA TYR A 3 16.91 16.58 -11.22
C TYR A 3 17.30 15.10 -11.27
N GLN A 4 17.95 14.64 -12.34
CA GLN A 4 18.42 13.24 -12.39
C GLN A 4 19.74 13.06 -11.62
N GLY A 5 20.57 14.10 -11.46
CA GLY A 5 21.88 13.97 -10.82
C GLY A 5 21.86 13.85 -9.29
N SER A 6 20.93 14.50 -8.59
CA SER A 6 20.97 14.57 -7.12
C SER A 6 20.40 13.34 -6.41
N PHE A 7 19.36 12.71 -6.97
CA PHE A 7 18.83 11.44 -6.44
C PHE A 7 19.82 10.29 -6.63
N LEU A 8 20.53 10.26 -7.78
CA LEU A 8 21.49 9.20 -8.11
C LEU A 8 22.71 9.15 -7.19
N LEU A 9 23.17 10.28 -6.64
CA LEU A 9 24.33 10.27 -5.74
C LEU A 9 24.07 9.50 -4.43
N GLY A 10 22.83 9.54 -3.90
CA GLY A 10 22.46 8.88 -2.66
C GLY A 10 22.18 7.36 -2.79
N ILE A 11 21.82 6.90 -3.98
CA ILE A 11 21.45 5.50 -4.24
C ILE A 11 22.23 4.83 -5.38
N SER A 12 23.34 5.43 -5.82
CA SER A 12 24.21 4.89 -6.89
C SER A 12 24.69 3.46 -6.62
N TRP A 13 24.83 3.08 -5.35
CA TRP A 13 25.17 1.72 -4.92
C TRP A 13 24.09 0.67 -5.30
N LEU A 14 22.87 1.08 -5.62
CA LEU A 14 21.79 0.23 -6.13
C LEU A 14 21.83 0.04 -7.65
N GLN A 15 22.75 0.68 -8.37
CA GLN A 15 22.83 0.59 -9.84
C GLN A 15 22.86 -0.86 -10.36
N PRO A 16 23.63 -1.81 -9.79
CA PRO A 16 23.61 -3.19 -10.25
C PRO A 16 22.23 -3.85 -10.13
N VAL A 17 21.47 -3.51 -9.08
CA VAL A 17 20.10 -3.99 -8.89
C VAL A 17 19.18 -3.41 -9.96
N PHE A 18 19.33 -2.12 -10.27
CA PHE A 18 18.55 -1.47 -11.31
C PHE A 18 18.84 -2.00 -12.71
N ASP A 19 20.09 -2.35 -13.00
CA ASP A 19 20.47 -2.96 -14.28
C ASP A 19 19.89 -4.37 -14.41
N ALA A 20 19.90 -5.16 -13.33
CA ALA A 20 19.23 -6.46 -13.28
C ALA A 20 17.71 -6.32 -13.48
N MET A 21 17.09 -5.33 -12.83
CA MET A 21 15.67 -5.02 -13.03
C MET A 21 15.38 -4.60 -14.47
N ASN A 22 16.25 -3.79 -15.09
CA ASN A 22 16.13 -3.40 -16.49
C ASN A 22 16.20 -4.62 -17.43
N ALA A 23 17.12 -5.56 -17.18
CA ALA A 23 17.23 -6.76 -18.00
C ALA A 23 15.95 -7.63 -18.00
N VAL A 24 15.24 -7.67 -16.86
CA VAL A 24 14.01 -8.45 -16.70
C VAL A 24 12.77 -7.67 -17.15
N LEU A 25 12.69 -6.38 -16.82
CA LEU A 25 11.49 -5.56 -16.99
C LEU A 25 11.46 -4.82 -18.34
N ASN A 26 12.59 -4.45 -18.94
CA ASN A 26 12.58 -3.77 -20.24
C ASN A 26 12.02 -4.62 -21.38
N PRO A 27 12.28 -5.94 -21.47
CA PRO A 27 11.59 -6.79 -22.44
C PRO A 27 10.06 -6.75 -22.27
N LEU A 28 9.56 -6.72 -21.03
CA LEU A 28 8.12 -6.58 -20.76
C LEU A 28 7.59 -5.21 -21.21
N VAL A 29 8.35 -4.13 -20.98
CA VAL A 29 8.02 -2.77 -21.46
C VAL A 29 7.94 -2.72 -22.99
N GLN A 30 8.85 -3.40 -23.68
CA GLN A 30 8.90 -3.41 -25.15
C GLN A 30 7.81 -4.29 -25.78
N MET A 31 7.36 -5.34 -25.07
CA MET A 31 6.26 -6.21 -25.49
C MET A 31 4.88 -5.62 -25.18
N ASP A 32 4.81 -4.50 -24.47
CA ASP A 32 3.55 -3.81 -24.18
C ASP A 32 2.91 -3.33 -25.50
N PRO A 33 1.60 -3.57 -25.73
CA PRO A 33 0.87 -3.10 -26.91
C PRO A 33 0.99 -1.59 -27.14
N THR A 34 1.28 -0.82 -26.09
CA THR A 34 1.54 0.62 -26.16
C THR A 34 2.95 0.92 -25.60
N PRO A 35 4.03 0.79 -26.39
CA PRO A 35 5.40 1.02 -25.91
C PRO A 35 5.66 2.45 -25.43
N ASN A 36 4.94 3.43 -25.98
CA ASN A 36 5.00 4.83 -25.56
C ASN A 36 4.25 5.11 -24.24
N ASN A 37 3.44 4.16 -23.78
CA ASN A 37 2.66 4.25 -22.55
C ASN A 37 2.43 2.83 -21.97
N PRO A 38 3.44 2.22 -21.32
CA PRO A 38 3.40 0.80 -20.96
C PRO A 38 2.53 0.52 -19.73
N VAL A 39 1.22 0.68 -19.89
CA VAL A 39 0.19 0.54 -18.85
C VAL A 39 0.12 -0.89 -18.31
N LEU A 40 0.28 -1.89 -19.18
CA LEU A 40 0.25 -3.31 -18.79
C LEU A 40 1.50 -3.71 -18.03
N THR A 41 2.65 -3.12 -18.36
CA THR A 41 3.88 -3.36 -17.59
C THR A 41 3.74 -2.92 -16.14
N VAL A 42 3.15 -1.75 -15.89
CA VAL A 42 2.85 -1.30 -14.52
C VAL A 42 1.89 -2.25 -13.82
N PHE A 43 0.87 -2.75 -14.53
CA PHE A 43 -0.06 -3.72 -13.97
C PHE A 43 0.64 -5.03 -13.54
N VAL A 44 1.55 -5.57 -14.36
CA VAL A 44 2.32 -6.78 -14.03
C VAL A 44 3.23 -6.54 -12.82
N ILE A 45 3.91 -5.39 -12.78
CA ILE A 45 4.73 -5.01 -11.63
C ILE A 45 3.87 -4.90 -10.36
N SER A 46 2.72 -4.22 -10.43
CA SER A 46 1.76 -4.14 -9.33
C SER A 46 1.31 -5.51 -8.85
N PHE A 47 1.05 -6.44 -9.78
CA PHE A 47 0.68 -7.81 -9.42
C PHE A 47 1.77 -8.53 -8.63
N ILE A 48 3.02 -8.46 -9.08
CA ILE A 48 4.16 -9.08 -8.38
C ILE A 48 4.31 -8.48 -6.98
N ILE A 49 4.23 -7.15 -6.85
CA ILE A 49 4.33 -6.49 -5.55
C ILE A 49 3.17 -6.88 -4.65
N SER A 50 1.94 -6.92 -5.15
CA SER A 50 0.79 -7.38 -4.39
C SER A 50 0.98 -8.81 -3.90
N LEU A 51 1.51 -9.70 -4.75
CA LEU A 51 1.78 -11.08 -4.38
C LEU A 51 2.83 -11.17 -3.25
N LEU A 52 3.94 -10.45 -3.39
CA LEU A 52 4.98 -10.37 -2.35
C LEU A 52 4.42 -9.81 -1.04
N THR A 53 3.63 -8.73 -1.12
CA THR A 53 3.05 -8.05 0.03
C THR A 53 2.08 -8.95 0.78
N VAL A 54 1.16 -9.59 0.06
CA VAL A 54 0.17 -10.49 0.65
C VAL A 54 0.82 -11.75 1.22
N THR A 55 1.85 -12.27 0.55
CA THR A 55 2.62 -13.42 1.04
C THR A 55 3.39 -13.08 2.31
N ALA A 56 4.10 -11.95 2.32
CA ALA A 56 4.79 -11.47 3.52
C ALA A 56 3.81 -11.25 4.67
N GLN A 57 2.64 -10.68 4.40
CA GLN A 57 1.59 -10.50 5.40
C GLN A 57 1.10 -11.85 5.94
N LYS A 58 0.89 -12.87 5.08
CA LYS A 58 0.47 -14.20 5.52
C LYS A 58 1.51 -14.90 6.40
N LEU A 59 2.79 -14.74 6.08
CA LEU A 59 3.88 -15.44 6.78
C LEU A 59 4.31 -14.74 8.07
N LEU A 60 4.21 -13.41 8.12
CA LEU A 60 4.74 -12.61 9.21
C LEU A 60 3.71 -12.20 10.27
N VAL A 61 2.41 -12.32 9.94
CA VAL A 61 1.32 -11.96 10.85
C VAL A 61 0.68 -13.22 11.42
N ASP A 62 0.67 -13.32 12.75
CA ASP A 62 -0.10 -14.35 13.46
C ASP A 62 -1.59 -13.96 13.45
N GLN A 63 -2.35 -14.68 12.62
CA GLN A 63 -3.76 -14.40 12.41
C GLN A 63 -4.62 -14.86 13.60
N ASP A 64 -4.22 -15.91 14.31
CA ASP A 64 -4.97 -16.44 15.46
C ASP A 64 -4.86 -15.47 16.64
N LYS A 65 -3.65 -14.98 16.90
CA LYS A 65 -3.42 -13.95 17.91
C LYS A 65 -4.17 -12.65 17.58
N MET A 66 -4.17 -12.24 16.31
CA MET A 66 -4.95 -11.07 15.87
C MET A 66 -6.45 -11.26 16.12
N ASN A 67 -7.00 -12.43 15.79
CA ASN A 67 -8.42 -12.73 15.98
C ASN A 67 -8.82 -12.78 17.47
N GLU A 68 -7.99 -13.43 18.30
CA GLU A 68 -8.20 -13.48 19.76
C GLU A 68 -8.22 -12.07 20.35
N MET A 69 -7.27 -11.22 19.97
CA MET A 69 -7.20 -9.85 20.47
C MET A 69 -8.35 -8.97 19.98
N GLN A 70 -8.82 -9.17 18.74
CA GLN A 70 -10.03 -8.51 18.26
C GLN A 70 -11.26 -8.92 19.06
N ALA A 71 -11.39 -10.21 19.42
CA ALA A 71 -12.48 -10.69 20.27
C ALA A 71 -12.41 -10.07 21.68
N LYS A 72 -11.22 -10.06 22.31
CA LYS A 72 -11.01 -9.40 23.61
C LYS A 72 -11.34 -7.91 23.55
N SER A 73 -10.90 -7.22 22.50
CA SER A 73 -11.17 -5.78 22.32
C SER A 73 -12.66 -5.49 22.15
N LYS A 74 -13.41 -6.33 21.41
CA LYS A 74 -14.87 -6.21 21.29
C LYS A 74 -15.58 -6.48 22.61
N ALA A 75 -15.14 -7.48 23.37
CA ALA A 75 -15.68 -7.76 24.70
C ALA A 75 -15.44 -6.59 25.67
N LEU A 76 -14.22 -6.02 25.68
CA LEU A 76 -13.89 -4.86 26.52
C LEU A 76 -14.70 -3.61 26.12
N GLN A 77 -14.89 -3.36 24.82
CA GLN A 77 -15.75 -2.25 24.36
C GLN A 77 -17.21 -2.42 24.80
N LYS A 78 -17.71 -3.66 24.88
CA LYS A 78 -19.04 -3.94 25.41
C LYS A 78 -19.12 -3.69 26.92
N GLU A 79 -18.16 -4.22 27.69
CA GLU A 79 -18.07 -3.97 29.15
C GLU A 79 -17.96 -2.47 29.46
N LEU A 80 -17.18 -1.71 28.68
CA LEU A 80 -17.05 -0.26 28.83
C LEU A 80 -18.40 0.46 28.63
N ARG A 81 -19.15 0.09 27.59
CA ARG A 81 -20.48 0.67 27.33
C ARG A 81 -21.47 0.34 28.44
N GLU A 82 -21.46 -0.88 28.94
CA GLU A 82 -22.33 -1.32 30.04
C GLU A 82 -21.98 -0.62 31.35
N ALA A 83 -20.68 -0.51 31.67
CA ALA A 83 -20.22 0.23 32.86
C ALA A 83 -20.56 1.72 32.77
N GLN A 84 -20.39 2.35 31.61
CA GLN A 84 -20.80 3.74 31.38
C GLN A 84 -22.30 3.94 31.53
N ALA A 85 -23.12 3.01 31.02
CA ALA A 85 -24.57 3.07 31.14
C ALA A 85 -25.06 2.84 32.58
N SER A 86 -24.34 2.03 33.37
CA SER A 86 -24.67 1.74 34.76
C SER A 86 -24.35 2.88 35.74
N GLY A 87 -23.44 3.80 35.37
CA GLY A 87 -22.99 4.90 36.25
C GLY A 87 -22.18 4.46 37.47
N ASP A 88 -21.82 3.18 37.60
CA ASP A 88 -21.08 2.64 38.72
C ASP A 88 -19.57 2.95 38.60
N SER A 89 -19.07 3.82 39.47
CA SER A 89 -17.67 4.26 39.50
C SER A 89 -16.69 3.12 39.80
N LYS A 90 -17.09 2.09 40.56
CA LYS A 90 -16.25 0.91 40.82
C LYS A 90 -16.14 0.02 39.59
N GLN A 91 -17.24 -0.18 38.88
CA GLN A 91 -17.21 -0.95 37.62
C GLN A 91 -16.40 -0.21 36.55
N MET A 92 -16.56 1.11 36.45
CA MET A 92 -15.74 1.94 35.57
C MET A 92 -14.24 1.82 35.89
N ALA A 93 -13.84 1.89 37.15
CA ALA A 93 -12.44 1.74 37.56
C ALA A 93 -11.90 0.33 37.21
N LYS A 94 -12.72 -0.72 37.40
CA LYS A 94 -12.34 -2.10 37.07
C LYS A 94 -12.15 -2.30 35.57
N VAL A 95 -13.01 -1.74 34.73
CA VAL A 95 -12.89 -1.86 33.27
C VAL A 95 -11.74 -0.99 32.73
N GLN A 96 -11.47 0.18 33.31
CA GLN A 96 -10.28 0.97 32.99
C GLN A 96 -8.98 0.23 33.33
N ALA A 97 -8.91 -0.44 34.48
CA ALA A 97 -7.74 -1.25 34.84
C ALA A 97 -7.50 -2.37 33.81
N LYS A 98 -8.55 -3.08 33.40
CA LYS A 98 -8.46 -4.06 32.30
C LYS A 98 -7.99 -3.45 30.97
N GLN A 99 -8.43 -2.23 30.65
CA GLN A 99 -7.98 -1.51 29.45
C GLN A 99 -6.49 -1.19 29.50
N MET A 100 -5.98 -0.80 30.68
CA MET A 100 -4.55 -0.56 30.89
C MET A 100 -3.72 -1.84 30.75
N ASP A 101 -4.20 -2.97 31.31
CA ASP A 101 -3.51 -4.25 31.16
C ASP A 101 -3.41 -4.67 29.69
N MET A 102 -4.48 -4.43 28.91
CA MET A 102 -4.52 -4.69 27.46
C MET A 102 -3.66 -3.73 26.61
N MET A 103 -3.11 -2.67 27.19
CA MET A 103 -2.22 -1.76 26.46
C MET A 103 -0.93 -2.47 26.03
N SER A 104 -0.44 -3.40 26.85
CA SER A 104 0.70 -4.25 26.53
C SER A 104 0.41 -5.15 25.32
N ASP A 105 -0.76 -5.79 25.29
CA ASP A 105 -1.25 -6.60 24.16
C ASP A 105 -1.41 -5.76 22.88
N GLN A 106 -1.94 -4.52 22.98
CA GLN A 106 -2.04 -3.60 21.84
C GLN A 106 -0.66 -3.26 21.25
N SER A 107 0.35 -3.08 22.10
CA SER A 107 1.73 -2.84 21.64
C SER A 107 2.28 -4.03 20.86
N GLU A 108 1.89 -5.25 21.20
CA GLU A 108 2.31 -6.44 20.49
C GLU A 108 1.60 -6.58 19.14
N ILE A 109 0.29 -6.31 19.09
CA ILE A 109 -0.48 -6.24 17.83
C ILE A 109 0.11 -5.21 16.88
N MET A 110 0.46 -4.04 17.42
CA MET A 110 1.13 -2.99 16.69
C MET A 110 2.44 -3.50 16.08
N LYS A 111 3.30 -4.17 16.86
CA LYS A 111 4.54 -4.79 16.36
C LYS A 111 4.28 -5.86 15.29
N MET A 112 3.30 -6.74 15.49
CA MET A 112 2.93 -7.75 14.49
C MET A 112 2.45 -7.13 13.18
N SER A 113 1.80 -5.96 13.25
CA SER A 113 1.30 -5.23 12.08
C SER A 113 2.41 -4.42 11.40
N PHE A 114 3.39 -3.93 12.15
CA PHE A 114 4.55 -3.21 11.61
C PHE A 114 5.60 -4.12 10.97
N ARG A 115 5.77 -5.35 11.45
CA ARG A 115 6.68 -6.34 10.84
C ARG A 115 6.47 -6.49 9.33
N PRO A 116 5.27 -6.83 8.82
CA PRO A 116 5.06 -6.93 7.38
C PRO A 116 5.20 -5.58 6.69
N MET A 117 4.83 -4.46 7.33
CA MET A 117 5.00 -3.13 6.74
C MET A 117 6.48 -2.84 6.45
N ILE A 118 7.39 -3.07 7.40
CA ILE A 118 8.82 -2.82 7.23
C ILE A 118 9.42 -3.76 6.18
N VAL A 119 9.06 -5.05 6.24
CA VAL A 119 9.57 -6.05 5.29
C VAL A 119 9.10 -5.76 3.87
N THR A 120 7.85 -5.31 3.69
CA THR A 120 7.30 -4.96 2.37
C THR A 120 7.73 -3.58 1.88
N MET A 121 8.11 -2.68 2.78
CA MET A 121 8.59 -1.35 2.43
C MET A 121 9.89 -1.40 1.61
N ILE A 122 10.82 -2.30 1.93
CA ILE A 122 12.09 -2.44 1.20
C ILE A 122 11.87 -2.74 -0.30
N PRO A 123 11.16 -3.82 -0.70
CA PRO A 123 10.93 -4.12 -2.11
C PRO A 123 10.07 -3.05 -2.79
N ILE A 124 9.09 -2.47 -2.09
CA ILE A 124 8.28 -1.37 -2.63
C ILE A 124 9.17 -0.16 -2.96
N LEU A 125 10.00 0.29 -2.03
CA LEU A 125 10.88 1.44 -2.25
C LEU A 125 11.89 1.19 -3.37
N LEU A 126 12.45 -0.02 -3.46
CA LEU A 126 13.35 -0.40 -4.55
C LEU A 126 12.67 -0.28 -5.92
N ILE A 127 11.43 -0.79 -6.03
CA ILE A 127 10.69 -0.72 -7.29
C ILE A 127 10.27 0.72 -7.61
N PHE A 128 9.84 1.50 -6.62
CA PHE A 128 9.52 2.91 -6.83
C PHE A 128 10.74 3.73 -7.27
N ALA A 129 11.91 3.48 -6.67
CA ALA A 129 13.16 4.12 -7.08
C ALA A 129 13.51 3.78 -8.54
N TRP A 130 13.32 2.52 -8.93
CA TRP A 130 13.50 2.09 -10.32
C TRP A 130 12.47 2.73 -11.27
N MET A 131 11.19 2.75 -10.92
CA MET A 131 10.14 3.37 -11.74
C MET A 131 10.35 4.88 -11.92
N TRP A 132 10.91 5.56 -10.91
CA TRP A 132 11.21 7.00 -10.97
C TRP A 132 12.26 7.38 -12.02
N GLN A 133 13.23 6.51 -12.27
CA GLN A 133 14.29 6.71 -13.27
C GLN A 133 13.98 6.05 -14.62
N SER A 134 13.06 5.09 -14.65
CA SER A 134 12.63 4.39 -15.85
C SER A 134 11.73 5.26 -16.73
N SER A 135 11.60 4.87 -18.01
CA SER A 135 10.70 5.47 -19.00
C SER A 135 9.23 5.47 -18.55
N ILE A 136 8.88 4.60 -17.60
CA ILE A 136 7.56 4.45 -16.98
C ILE A 136 7.10 5.73 -16.25
N ARG A 137 8.03 6.57 -15.79
CA ARG A 137 7.71 7.82 -15.07
C ARG A 137 6.77 8.76 -15.84
N ASN A 138 6.81 8.75 -17.17
CA ASN A 138 6.03 9.67 -17.99
C ASN A 138 4.71 9.07 -18.49
N ILE A 139 4.30 7.91 -17.96
CA ILE A 139 3.01 7.30 -18.27
C ILE A 139 1.87 8.17 -17.78
N ILE A 140 0.91 8.38 -18.69
CA ILE A 140 -0.35 9.04 -18.40
C ILE A 140 -1.49 8.11 -18.82
N VAL A 141 -2.30 7.66 -17.87
CA VAL A 141 -3.49 6.86 -18.16
C VAL A 141 -4.69 7.80 -18.16
N VAL A 142 -5.42 7.86 -19.27
CA VAL A 142 -6.62 8.70 -19.38
C VAL A 142 -7.84 7.84 -19.15
N PHE A 143 -8.65 8.20 -18.15
CA PHE A 143 -9.88 7.49 -17.86
C PHE A 143 -11.09 8.10 -18.58
N PRO A 144 -12.10 7.27 -18.91
CA PRO A 144 -13.42 7.78 -19.24
C PRO A 144 -13.99 8.62 -18.09
N PRO A 145 -14.76 9.69 -18.35
CA PRO A 145 -15.25 10.60 -17.30
C PRO A 145 -16.00 9.90 -16.17
N ALA A 146 -16.86 8.92 -16.48
CA ALA A 146 -17.58 8.16 -15.47
C ALA A 146 -16.64 7.41 -14.50
N VAL A 147 -15.59 6.78 -15.04
CA VAL A 147 -14.60 6.04 -14.23
C VAL A 147 -13.77 7.02 -13.39
N TYR A 148 -13.42 8.17 -13.95
CA TYR A 148 -12.67 9.20 -13.24
C TYR A 148 -13.39 9.68 -11.98
N TYR A 149 -14.69 9.98 -12.05
CA TYR A 149 -15.44 10.48 -10.89
C TYR A 149 -15.85 9.39 -9.90
N CYS A 150 -16.08 8.15 -10.36
CA CYS A 150 -16.42 7.04 -9.47
C CYS A 150 -15.21 6.51 -8.70
N THR A 151 -14.00 6.71 -9.22
CA THR A 151 -12.76 6.36 -8.51
C THR A 151 -12.32 7.52 -7.62
N LEU A 152 -11.47 7.25 -6.64
CA LEU A 152 -10.88 8.32 -5.79
C LEU A 152 -9.92 9.25 -6.56
N THR A 153 -9.81 9.07 -7.88
CA THR A 153 -8.90 9.78 -8.78
C THR A 153 -8.92 11.31 -8.65
N PRO A 154 -10.05 12.02 -8.43
CA PRO A 154 -10.02 13.48 -8.29
C PRO A 154 -9.19 13.96 -7.09
N ILE A 155 -9.17 13.19 -6.00
CA ILE A 155 -8.37 13.49 -4.81
C ILE A 155 -6.89 13.29 -5.11
N PHE A 156 -6.55 12.20 -5.81
CA PHE A 156 -5.17 11.89 -6.17
C PHE A 156 -4.63 12.75 -7.31
N HIS A 157 -5.50 13.29 -8.16
CA HIS A 157 -5.15 14.31 -9.14
C HIS A 157 -4.62 15.55 -8.41
N SER A 158 -5.35 16.01 -7.39
CA SER A 158 -4.93 17.13 -6.53
C SER A 158 -3.63 16.84 -5.77
N LEU A 159 -3.50 15.65 -5.18
CA LEU A 159 -2.26 15.24 -4.49
C LEU A 159 -1.07 15.14 -5.46
N GLY A 160 -1.31 14.66 -6.68
CA GLY A 160 -0.31 14.57 -7.74
C GLY A 160 0.21 15.94 -8.18
N GLN A 161 -0.62 17.00 -8.14
CA GLN A 161 -0.16 18.37 -8.42
C GLN A 161 0.97 18.79 -7.49
N MET A 162 0.86 18.42 -6.21
CA MET A 162 1.84 18.72 -5.17
C MET A 162 3.14 17.92 -5.35
N ILE A 163 3.04 16.63 -5.69
CA ILE A 163 4.19 15.70 -5.78
C ILE A 163 4.94 15.84 -7.11
N TYR A 164 4.24 16.12 -8.20
CA TYR A 164 4.80 16.12 -9.57
C TYR A 164 5.04 17.51 -10.16
N GLY A 165 4.80 18.58 -9.40
CA GLY A 165 5.09 19.95 -9.84
C GLY A 165 4.21 20.42 -11.00
N GLY A 166 2.90 20.15 -10.95
CA GLY A 166 1.88 20.76 -11.83
C GLY A 166 1.79 20.28 -13.28
N ASN A 167 2.80 19.60 -13.83
CA ASN A 167 2.82 19.26 -15.28
C ASN A 167 2.01 18.01 -15.68
N ILE A 168 1.71 17.10 -14.75
CA ILE A 168 0.97 15.86 -15.04
C ILE A 168 -0.55 16.10 -15.09
N THR A 169 -1.02 17.24 -14.56
CA THR A 169 -2.44 17.52 -14.34
C THR A 169 -3.10 18.45 -15.35
N THR A 170 -2.37 18.85 -16.39
CA THR A 170 -2.90 19.69 -17.48
C THR A 170 -3.76 18.89 -18.45
N ILE A 171 -3.72 17.55 -18.39
CA ILE A 171 -4.56 16.66 -19.19
C ILE A 171 -5.82 16.30 -18.39
N PRO A 172 -7.02 16.68 -18.86
CA PRO A 172 -8.28 16.29 -18.23
C PRO A 172 -8.39 14.77 -18.12
N TYR A 173 -8.80 14.29 -16.95
CA TYR A 173 -8.98 12.85 -16.67
C TYR A 173 -7.71 11.98 -16.79
N GLY A 174 -6.54 12.61 -16.92
CA GLY A 174 -5.23 11.94 -16.99
C GLY A 174 -4.64 11.70 -15.60
N ILE A 175 -4.16 10.48 -15.36
CA ILE A 175 -3.50 10.08 -14.12
C ILE A 175 -2.06 9.66 -14.40
N GLY A 176 -1.16 9.98 -13.47
CA GLY A 176 0.23 9.57 -13.57
C GLY A 176 0.45 8.08 -13.26
N TRP A 177 1.62 7.58 -13.62
CA TRP A 177 2.08 6.21 -13.37
C TRP A 177 1.90 5.72 -11.94
N LEU A 178 2.14 6.57 -10.93
CA LEU A 178 2.05 6.21 -9.51
C LEU A 178 0.61 5.92 -9.10
N TRP A 179 -0.34 6.73 -9.57
CA TRP A 179 -1.74 6.51 -9.23
C TRP A 179 -2.29 5.27 -9.93
N TRP A 180 -1.87 5.06 -11.18
CA TRP A 180 -2.19 3.84 -11.91
C TRP A 180 -1.67 2.60 -11.17
N TYR A 181 -0.42 2.65 -10.69
CA TYR A 181 0.17 1.63 -9.83
C TYR A 181 -0.65 1.38 -8.55
N PHE A 182 -1.10 2.42 -7.85
CA PHE A 182 -1.89 2.27 -6.63
C PHE A 182 -3.23 1.57 -6.88
N ILE A 183 -3.95 1.95 -7.94
CA ILE A 183 -5.20 1.30 -8.33
C ILE A 183 -4.96 -0.18 -8.63
N CYS A 184 -3.95 -0.49 -9.44
CA CYS A 184 -3.62 -1.86 -9.81
C CYS A 184 -3.24 -2.69 -8.59
N THR A 185 -2.36 -2.15 -7.73
CA THR A 185 -1.88 -2.84 -6.53
C THR A 185 -3.01 -3.06 -5.52
N PHE A 186 -3.86 -2.06 -5.30
CA PHE A 186 -5.01 -2.21 -4.38
C PHE A 186 -5.99 -3.26 -4.91
N GLY A 187 -6.35 -3.19 -6.19
CA GLY A 187 -7.24 -4.18 -6.82
C GLY A 187 -6.68 -5.61 -6.75
N MET A 188 -5.41 -5.79 -7.13
CA MET A 188 -4.77 -7.11 -7.09
C MET A 188 -4.62 -7.65 -5.67
N SER A 189 -4.31 -6.80 -4.70
CA SER A 189 -4.19 -7.22 -3.29
C SER A 189 -5.50 -7.83 -2.77
N GLN A 190 -6.64 -7.24 -3.13
CA GLN A 190 -7.95 -7.76 -2.73
C GLN A 190 -8.22 -9.15 -3.34
N ILE A 191 -7.88 -9.32 -4.63
CA ILE A 191 -8.03 -10.59 -5.34
C ILE A 191 -7.15 -11.67 -4.71
N ILE A 192 -5.85 -11.38 -4.53
CA ILE A 192 -4.88 -12.36 -3.99
C ILE A 192 -5.25 -12.77 -2.55
N ARG A 193 -5.72 -11.83 -1.72
CA ARG A 193 -6.18 -12.16 -0.36
C ARG A 193 -7.34 -13.15 -0.36
N LYS A 194 -8.31 -13.00 -1.27
CA LYS A 194 -9.41 -13.95 -1.42
C LYS A 194 -8.91 -15.33 -1.85
N PHE A 195 -7.98 -15.40 -2.81
CA PHE A 195 -7.39 -16.66 -3.26
C PHE A 195 -6.54 -17.36 -2.19
N MET A 196 -5.79 -16.60 -1.38
CA MET A 196 -4.92 -17.15 -0.35
C MET A 196 -5.63 -17.60 0.93
N GLY A 197 -6.96 -17.47 0.98
CA GLY A 197 -7.81 -18.04 2.02
C GLY A 197 -7.67 -17.36 3.38
N PHE A 198 -7.42 -16.05 3.42
CA PHE A 198 -7.46 -15.31 4.69
C PHE A 198 -8.85 -15.45 5.32
N LYS A 199 -8.90 -16.16 6.46
CA LYS A 199 -10.15 -16.60 7.12
C LYS A 199 -11.00 -15.45 7.65
N ASN A 200 -10.41 -14.28 7.89
CA ASN A 200 -11.13 -13.08 8.29
C ASN A 200 -10.54 -11.88 7.54
N GLY A 201 -11.43 -11.10 6.92
CA GLY A 201 -11.09 -10.01 6.02
C GLY A 201 -10.25 -8.91 6.67
N PHE A 202 -9.31 -8.40 5.86
CA PHE A 202 -9.45 -7.05 5.31
C PHE A 202 -9.38 -7.12 3.79
#